data_AF-A0A967WY43-F1
#
_entry.id   AF-A0A967WY43-F1
#
_cell.length_a   1.000
_cell.length_b   1.000
_cell.length_c   1.000
_cell.angle_alpha   90.00
_cell.angle_beta   90.00
_cell.angle_gamma   90.00
#
_symmetry.space_group_name_H-M   'P 1'
#
loop_
_entity.id
_entity.type
_entity.pdbx_description
1 polymer ?
#
loop_
_entity_poly.entity_id
_entity_poly.type
_entity_poly.pdbx_seq_one_letter_code
_entity_poly.pdbx_strand_id
1 'polypeptide(L)'
;MNSKERTLATLRGQESDRVPVYVTVVSEMAEELCRVTGIPTNNCDAYLTNRISHAEILTALGNDVVGIGSTAPACCPTETRPG
;
A
#
# COMPACT_ATOMS: atom_id res chain seq x y z
N MET A 1 -17.01 7.12 4.87
CA MET A 1 -16.01 7.58 3.89
C MET A 1 -15.01 6.45 3.67
N ASN A 2 -14.74 6.05 2.42
CA ASN A 2 -13.69 5.07 2.14
C ASN A 2 -12.29 5.74 2.12
N SER A 3 -11.21 4.96 2.09
CA SER A 3 -9.83 5.48 2.14
C SER A 3 -9.49 6.47 1.02
N LYS A 4 -10.04 6.25 -0.18
CA LYS A 4 -9.87 7.15 -1.33
C LYS A 4 -10.59 8.48 -1.11
N GLU A 5 -11.86 8.43 -0.73
CA GLU A 5 -12.67 9.62 -0.43
C GLU A 5 -12.03 10.45 0.69
N ARG A 6 -11.57 9.78 1.75
CA ARG A 6 -10.90 10.40 2.90
C ARG A 6 -9.65 11.13 2.51
N THR A 7 -8.75 10.44 1.82
CA THR A 7 -7.50 11.03 1.36
C THR A 7 -7.75 12.25 0.46
N LEU A 8 -8.70 12.16 -0.47
CA LEU A 8 -9.02 13.26 -1.38
C LEU A 8 -9.67 14.45 -0.67
N ALA A 9 -10.58 14.21 0.27
CA ALA A 9 -11.21 15.26 1.06
C ALA A 9 -10.16 16.03 1.88
N THR A 10 -9.30 15.32 2.61
CA THR A 10 -8.22 15.93 3.40
C THR A 10 -7.25 16.72 2.53
N LEU A 11 -6.82 16.19 1.38
CA LEU A 11 -5.93 16.90 0.45
C LEU A 11 -6.54 18.17 -0.13
N ARG A 12 -7.87 18.25 -0.21
CA ARG A 12 -8.62 19.43 -0.67
C ARG A 12 -8.92 20.41 0.46
N GLY A 13 -8.45 20.16 1.68
CA GLY A 13 -8.75 20.98 2.86
C GLY A 13 -10.20 20.86 3.33
N GLN A 14 -10.89 19.79 2.97
CA GLN A 14 -12.27 19.51 3.39
C GLN A 14 -12.27 18.67 4.66
N GLU A 15 -13.40 18.68 5.38
CA GLU A 15 -13.59 17.84 6.56
C GLU A 15 -13.67 16.35 6.16
N SER A 16 -12.85 15.52 6.83
CA SER A 16 -12.84 14.07 6.68
C SER A 16 -13.28 13.40 7.98
N ASP A 17 -13.80 12.17 7.89
CA ASP A 17 -14.27 11.40 9.05
C ASP A 17 -13.16 11.07 10.07
N ARG A 18 -11.91 10.98 9.59
CA ARG A 18 -10.69 10.95 10.39
C ARG A 18 -9.49 11.43 9.55
N VAL A 19 -8.34 11.59 10.19
CA VAL A 19 -7.07 11.87 9.49
C VAL A 19 -6.68 10.64 8.66
N PRO A 20 -6.33 10.77 7.37
CA PRO A 20 -5.83 9.68 6.56
C PRO A 20 -4.43 9.23 7.03
N VAL A 21 -4.20 7.93 7.02
CA VAL A 21 -2.95 7.31 7.47
C VAL A 21 -2.15 6.82 6.26
N TYR A 22 -0.86 7.15 6.25
CA TYR A 22 0.12 6.59 5.32
C TYR A 22 1.30 6.04 6.11
N VAL A 23 1.47 4.71 6.05
CA VAL A 23 2.58 3.97 6.67
C VAL A 23 3.23 3.06 5.63
N THR A 24 4.55 2.91 5.72
CA THR A 24 5.30 1.88 5.00
C THR A 24 6.03 0.99 6.00
N VAL A 25 6.27 -0.24 5.61
CA VAL A 25 7.02 -1.22 6.40
C VAL A 25 8.10 -1.85 5.53
N VAL A 26 9.19 -2.27 6.17
CA VAL A 26 10.22 -3.10 5.53
C VAL A 26 9.72 -4.54 5.41
N SER A 27 10.33 -5.33 4.51
CA SER A 27 9.90 -6.68 4.19
C SER A 27 9.83 -7.60 5.40
N GLU A 28 10.83 -7.53 6.28
CA GLU A 28 10.89 -8.34 7.50
C GLU A 28 9.70 -8.07 8.43
N MET A 29 9.30 -6.80 8.55
CA MET A 29 8.13 -6.43 9.33
C MET A 29 6.84 -6.89 8.65
N ALA A 30 6.77 -6.85 7.31
CA ALA A 30 5.60 -7.34 6.58
C ALA A 30 5.40 -8.86 6.75
N GLU A 31 6.48 -9.64 6.74
CA GLU A 31 6.45 -11.09 7.02
C GLU A 31 5.95 -11.38 8.43
N GLU A 32 6.46 -10.65 9.42
CA GLU A 32 6.02 -10.75 10.82
C GLU A 32 4.53 -10.39 10.97
N LEU A 33 4.09 -9.32 10.31
CA LEU A 33 2.68 -8.93 10.28
C LEU A 33 1.83 -10.01 9.61
N CYS A 34 2.28 -10.60 8.51
CA CYS A 34 1.59 -11.71 7.86
C CYS A 34 1.45 -12.92 8.78
N ARG A 35 2.52 -13.27 9.53
CA ARG A 35 2.48 -14.37 10.51
C ARG A 35 1.46 -14.13 11.62
N VAL A 36 1.36 -12.89 12.11
CA VAL A 36 0.45 -12.54 13.22
C VAL A 36 -1.00 -12.39 12.75
N THR A 37 -1.20 -11.82 11.56
CA THR A 37 -2.54 -11.44 11.07
C THR A 37 -3.15 -12.46 10.10
N GLY A 38 -2.35 -13.35 9.52
CA GLY A 38 -2.74 -14.25 8.43
C GLY A 38 -2.99 -13.55 7.09
N ILE A 39 -2.72 -12.24 7.00
CA ILE A 39 -2.94 -11.46 5.78
C ILE A 39 -1.70 -11.56 4.90
N PRO A 40 -1.82 -11.99 3.63
CA PRO A 40 -0.67 -12.19 2.77
C PRO A 40 0.08 -10.88 2.49
N THR A 41 1.41 -10.98 2.44
CA THR A 41 2.24 -9.98 1.79
C THR A 41 2.18 -10.20 0.29
N ASN A 42 1.39 -9.42 -0.45
CA ASN A 42 1.49 -9.46 -1.90
C ASN A 42 2.78 -8.77 -2.33
N ASN A 43 3.62 -9.50 -3.07
CA ASN A 43 4.83 -8.98 -3.67
C ASN A 43 4.48 -8.57 -5.10
N CYS A 44 3.99 -7.35 -5.31
CA CYS A 44 4.10 -6.79 -6.66
C CYS A 44 5.59 -6.62 -6.96
N ASP A 45 6.00 -6.96 -8.17
CA ASP A 45 7.41 -6.93 -8.60
C ASP A 45 8.03 -5.54 -8.37
N ALA A 46 8.73 -5.41 -7.25
CA ALA A 46 9.44 -4.23 -6.82
C ALA A 46 10.95 -4.56 -6.76
N TYR A 47 11.78 -3.91 -7.58
CA TYR A 47 13.26 -4.06 -7.55
C TYR A 47 13.87 -3.61 -6.21
N LEU A 48 13.12 -2.80 -5.46
CA LEU A 48 13.37 -2.43 -4.07
C LEU A 48 12.27 -3.03 -3.20
N THR A 49 12.26 -4.36 -3.10
CA THR A 49 11.37 -5.16 -2.25
C THR A 49 11.43 -4.71 -0.79
N ASN A 50 12.52 -4.03 -0.41
CA ASN A 50 12.83 -3.60 0.95
C ASN A 50 11.93 -2.51 1.54
N ARG A 51 11.08 -1.80 0.77
CA ARG A 51 10.29 -0.68 1.35
C ARG A 51 8.89 -0.40 0.79
N ILE A 52 8.52 -0.86 -0.40
CA ILE A 52 7.39 -0.25 -1.11
C ILE A 52 6.67 -1.28 -1.99
N SER A 53 5.80 -2.11 -1.42
CA SER A 53 4.59 -2.66 -2.07
C SER A 53 3.85 -3.71 -1.22
N HIS A 54 3.88 -3.65 0.12
CA HIS A 54 3.06 -4.56 0.96
C HIS A 54 1.58 -4.12 0.97
N ALA A 55 1.02 -3.85 -0.21
CA ALA A 55 -0.25 -3.18 -0.43
C ALA A 55 -1.40 -3.91 0.25
N GLU A 56 -1.48 -5.23 0.10
CA GLU A 56 -2.59 -6.02 0.65
C GLU A 56 -2.63 -5.96 2.17
N ILE A 57 -1.52 -6.26 2.84
CA ILE A 57 -1.46 -6.22 4.30
C ILE A 57 -1.63 -4.81 4.84
N LEU A 58 -1.04 -3.79 4.20
CA LEU A 58 -1.18 -2.40 4.64
C LEU A 58 -2.61 -1.89 4.49
N THR A 59 -3.25 -2.13 3.35
CA THR A 59 -4.66 -1.74 3.14
C THR A 59 -5.58 -2.48 4.10
N ALA A 60 -5.35 -3.77 4.34
CA ALA A 60 -6.14 -4.55 5.30
C ALA A 60 -5.97 -4.06 6.75
N LEU A 61 -4.80 -3.53 7.11
CA LEU A 61 -4.51 -2.91 8.41
C LEU A 61 -5.00 -1.45 8.53
N GLY A 62 -5.69 -0.92 7.50
CA GLY A 62 -6.33 0.40 7.56
C GLY A 62 -5.47 1.55 7.03
N ASN A 63 -4.40 1.25 6.29
CA ASN A 63 -3.61 2.25 5.59
C ASN A 63 -4.45 2.87 4.46
N ASP A 64 -4.58 4.19 4.42
CA ASP A 64 -5.43 4.88 3.45
C ASP A 64 -4.76 5.08 2.10
N VAL A 65 -3.43 5.09 2.11
CA VAL A 65 -2.58 5.29 0.94
C VAL A 65 -1.54 4.18 0.91
N VAL A 66 -1.28 3.64 -0.28
CA VAL A 66 -0.17 2.72 -0.50
C VAL A 66 0.77 3.36 -1.52
N GLY A 67 2.05 3.45 -1.17
CA GLY A 67 3.09 3.85 -2.11
C GLY A 67 3.39 2.69 -3.05
N ILE A 68 3.43 2.95 -4.35
CA ILE A 68 3.91 2.01 -5.38
C ILE A 68 5.19 2.60 -5.94
N GLY A 69 6.30 1.88 -5.78
CA GLY A 69 7.56 2.21 -6.43
C GLY A 69 7.53 1.71 -7.87
N SER A 70 7.70 2.59 -8.86
CA SER A 70 7.81 2.17 -10.26
C SER A 70 9.10 1.39 -10.48
N THR A 71 9.01 0.08 -10.69
CA THR A 71 10.16 -0.75 -11.11
C THR A 71 9.73 -1.82 -12.12
N ALA A 72 9.19 -1.39 -13.27
CA ALA A 72 9.13 -2.30 -14.40
C ALA A 72 10.57 -2.61 -14.85
N PRO A 73 11.01 -3.88 -14.89
CA PRO A 73 12.24 -4.24 -15.59
C PRO A 73 12.13 -3.71 -17.03
N ALA A 74 13.20 -3.14 -17.59
CA ALA A 74 13.18 -2.68 -18.98
C ALA A 74 12.81 -3.81 -19.98
N CYS A 75 12.92 -5.07 -19.55
CA CYS A 75 12.65 -6.27 -20.32
C CYS A 75 11.25 -6.89 -20.13
N CYS A 76 10.42 -6.40 -19.21
CA CYS A 76 9.12 -7.02 -18.91
C CYS A 76 7.96 -6.00 -18.92
N PRO A 77 6.78 -6.37 -19.44
CA PRO A 77 5.60 -5.49 -19.45
C PRO A 77 5.05 -5.26 -18.04
N THR A 78 4.64 -4.02 -17.76
CA THR A 78 3.98 -3.62 -16.50
C THR A 78 2.60 -4.29 -16.38
N GLU A 79 2.37 -5.02 -15.29
CA GLU A 79 1.05 -5.53 -14.95
C GLU A 79 0.19 -4.43 -14.30
N THR A 80 -1.05 -4.29 -14.78
CA THR A 80 -2.04 -3.35 -14.23
C THR A 80 -3.17 -4.12 -13.57
N ARG A 81 -3.53 -3.73 -12.34
CA ARG A 81 -4.67 -4.31 -11.64
C ARG A 81 -5.97 -3.63 -12.11
N PRO A 82 -7.05 -4.39 -12.40
CA PRO A 82 -8.34 -3.79 -12.69
C PRO A 82 -8.85 -3.02 -11.47
N GLY A 83 -9.37 -1.81 -11.72
CA GLY A 83 -9.94 -0.90 -10.72
C GLY A 83 -11.38 -1.21 -10.35
#